data_AF-A0A3D6D916-F1
#
_entry.id   AF-A0A3D6D916-F1
#
_cell.length_a   1.000
_cell.length_b   1.000
_cell.length_c   1.000
_cell.angle_alpha   90.00
_cell.angle_beta   90.00
_cell.angle_gamma   90.00
#
_symmetry.space_group_name_H-M   'P 1'
#
loop_
_entity.id
_entity.type
_entity.pdbx_description
1 polymer ?
#
loop_
_entity_poly.entity_id
_entity_poly.type
_entity_poly.pdbx_seq_one_letter_code
_entity_poly.pdbx_strand_id
1 'polypeptide(L)'
;MIRQFLILIALSLVIGLQIEVAGKTPLAVHVPASTYDVVVIGGTPAGVAAAIAAGRAGKSVILIEQSPVLGGVHSSGVIRLDDLYVESNSGVMEEFRQRVKAYHRSELADDPLVKAHLTRDPRSPWNVAEGRAWEPHTAARIYAEMVTEIGTITTRFNEVAVDVEMKGNRVTGVITQDRDHQGSLGERQAYTGKVIIDATYEADLAAFANVPFSIGREARSEEEPHAGRIYTNFFRGVSGTLKATILPESTGEADDRSQAFTYRLTGKDYGRADHPYRIKEPPPNYDPAKYRWSSNTKPIIPNRKFDMLGINWGGDLTGYGTRWVLADWEERVAIEKIFRNYDLGWLYYIQTEGGSPNIGLPDDEFTDNNNVPYRLYVRQGRRIHGRYTLNESDIHKDLRGNGLRGPLNSESVAIGVYGIDSHNVQAPT
;
A
#
# COMPACT_ATOMS: atom_id res chain seq x y z
N MET A 1 -22.76 80.43 -16.12
CA MET A 1 -22.93 78.97 -16.28
C MET A 1 -23.10 78.67 -17.76
N ILE A 2 -21.99 78.37 -18.44
CA ILE A 2 -21.93 78.05 -19.88
C ILE A 2 -21.48 76.59 -20.02
N ARG A 3 -22.22 75.84 -20.83
CA ARG A 3 -22.02 74.43 -21.20
C ARG A 3 -20.79 74.25 -22.11
N GLN A 4 -20.05 73.16 -21.95
CA GLN A 4 -19.04 72.63 -22.89
C GLN A 4 -18.87 71.12 -22.64
N PHE A 5 -18.39 70.26 -23.55
CA PHE A 5 -18.53 70.09 -25.01
C PHE A 5 -17.91 68.70 -25.30
N LEU A 6 -18.52 67.99 -26.27
CA LEU A 6 -18.10 66.82 -27.07
C LEU A 6 -16.69 66.17 -26.96
N ILE A 7 -16.71 64.85 -26.70
CA ILE A 7 -16.26 63.66 -27.49
C ILE A 7 -15.12 63.74 -28.58
N LEU A 8 -14.18 62.79 -28.39
CA LEU A 8 -13.28 62.00 -29.31
C LEU A 8 -12.05 62.64 -30.00
N ILE A 9 -10.88 62.00 -29.78
CA ILE A 9 -9.94 61.43 -30.79
C ILE A 9 -8.91 60.51 -30.07
N ALA A 10 -8.51 59.42 -30.75
CA ALA A 10 -7.50 58.45 -30.33
C ALA A 10 -6.12 58.73 -30.98
N LEU A 11 -5.02 58.44 -30.29
CA LEU A 11 -3.90 57.54 -30.71
C LEU A 11 -2.68 57.62 -29.76
N SER A 12 -2.30 56.46 -29.21
CA SER A 12 -0.94 55.91 -28.95
C SER A 12 0.26 56.81 -28.57
N LEU A 13 0.88 56.53 -27.40
CA LEU A 13 2.31 56.18 -27.30
C LEU A 13 2.63 55.45 -25.97
N VAL A 14 3.41 54.38 -26.10
CA VAL A 14 3.96 53.48 -25.07
C VAL A 14 5.07 54.18 -24.27
N ILE A 15 5.21 53.90 -22.96
CA ILE A 15 6.49 53.66 -22.23
C ILE A 15 6.19 53.24 -20.77
N GLY A 16 6.57 52.00 -20.44
CA GLY A 16 7.20 51.59 -19.17
C GLY A 16 6.39 51.56 -17.88
N LEU A 17 5.57 50.51 -17.66
CA LEU A 17 5.32 50.01 -16.31
C LEU A 17 6.16 48.74 -16.10
N GLN A 18 7.14 48.82 -15.18
CA GLN A 18 7.72 47.64 -14.58
C GLN A 18 6.62 46.92 -13.79
N ILE A 19 6.32 45.70 -14.19
CA ILE A 19 5.56 44.76 -13.36
C ILE A 19 6.54 44.26 -12.32
N GLU A 20 6.41 44.74 -11.08
CA GLU A 20 6.93 44.01 -9.92
C GLU A 20 6.26 42.63 -9.92
N VAL A 21 7.04 41.62 -10.26
CA VAL A 21 6.69 40.23 -9.98
C VAL A 21 6.68 40.11 -8.46
N ALA A 22 5.49 40.24 -7.86
CA ALA A 22 5.26 39.87 -6.48
C ALA A 22 5.59 38.37 -6.35
N GLY A 23 6.81 38.08 -5.90
CA GLY A 23 7.19 36.76 -5.46
C GLY A 23 6.19 36.32 -4.40
N LYS A 24 5.52 35.19 -4.65
CA LYS A 24 4.70 34.50 -3.66
C LYS A 24 5.63 34.03 -2.55
N THR A 25 5.91 34.88 -1.57
CA THR A 25 6.35 34.40 -0.26
C THR A 25 5.16 33.66 0.33
N PRO A 26 5.24 32.34 0.61
CA PRO A 26 4.15 31.66 1.26
C PRO A 26 3.93 32.32 2.62
N LEU A 27 2.72 32.85 2.85
CA LEU A 27 2.28 33.23 4.18
C LEU A 27 2.34 31.97 5.04
N ALA A 28 3.31 31.91 5.96
CA ALA A 28 3.41 30.83 6.92
C ALA A 28 2.19 30.90 7.84
N VAL A 29 1.18 30.10 7.54
CA VAL A 29 0.07 29.85 8.45
C VAL A 29 0.67 29.14 9.67
N HIS A 30 0.72 29.84 10.81
CA HIS A 30 1.17 29.24 12.06
C HIS A 30 0.08 28.31 12.57
N VAL A 31 0.17 27.03 12.22
CA VAL A 31 -0.71 25.98 12.72
C VAL A 31 -0.24 25.61 14.13
N PRO A 32 -1.06 25.76 15.19
CA PRO A 32 -0.68 25.36 16.54
C PRO A 32 -0.31 23.87 16.58
N ALA A 33 0.91 23.56 16.98
CA ALA A 33 1.41 22.20 16.98
C ALA A 33 1.13 21.47 18.30
N SER A 34 0.66 20.23 18.22
CA SER A 34 0.63 19.31 19.37
C SER A 34 1.97 18.60 19.50
N THR A 35 2.47 18.39 20.72
CA THR A 35 3.80 17.79 20.97
C THR A 35 3.70 16.39 21.57
N TYR A 36 4.45 15.46 20.99
CA TYR A 36 4.55 14.07 21.42
C TYR A 36 6.03 13.64 21.57
N ASP A 37 6.29 12.52 22.24
CA ASP A 37 7.62 11.91 22.20
C ASP A 37 7.87 11.28 20.83
N VAL A 38 6.86 10.59 20.28
CA VAL A 38 6.92 9.90 18.98
C VAL A 38 5.70 10.25 18.12
N VAL A 39 5.95 10.68 16.88
CA VAL A 39 4.94 10.89 15.84
C VAL A 39 5.09 9.78 14.81
N VAL A 40 4.03 8.99 14.60
CA VAL A 40 4.00 7.89 13.62
C VAL A 40 3.00 8.22 12.54
N ILE A 41 3.47 8.28 11.29
CA ILE A 41 2.62 8.51 10.12
C ILE A 41 2.43 7.19 9.38
N GLY A 42 1.19 6.75 9.24
CA GLY A 42 0.80 5.45 8.71
C GLY A 42 0.47 4.46 9.83
N GLY A 43 -0.82 4.17 10.00
CA GLY A 43 -1.35 3.05 10.77
C GLY A 43 -1.23 1.71 10.04
N THR A 44 -0.15 1.49 9.30
CA THR A 44 0.20 0.20 8.70
C THR A 44 0.65 -0.79 9.78
N PRO A 45 0.83 -2.10 9.48
CA PRO A 45 1.34 -3.05 10.48
C PRO A 45 2.67 -2.60 11.11
N ALA A 46 3.56 -1.98 10.32
CA ALA A 46 4.81 -1.41 10.82
C ALA A 46 4.58 -0.21 11.75
N GLY A 47 3.69 0.71 11.39
CA GLY A 47 3.37 1.87 12.22
C GLY A 47 2.66 1.50 13.51
N VAL A 48 1.73 0.54 13.46
CA VAL A 48 1.10 -0.01 14.67
C VAL A 48 2.13 -0.67 15.57
N ALA A 49 3.06 -1.47 15.02
CA ALA A 49 4.13 -2.08 15.80
C ALA A 49 5.05 -1.03 16.44
N ALA A 50 5.42 0.02 15.71
CA ALA A 50 6.23 1.12 16.22
C ALA A 50 5.50 1.90 17.34
N ALA A 51 4.22 2.20 17.15
CA ALA A 51 3.40 2.88 18.14
C ALA A 51 3.24 2.06 19.43
N ILE A 52 2.94 0.76 19.30
CA ILE A 52 2.84 -0.18 20.43
C ILE A 52 4.18 -0.27 21.18
N ALA A 53 5.29 -0.42 20.47
CA ALA A 53 6.62 -0.50 21.09
C ALA A 53 6.97 0.80 21.86
N ALA A 54 6.73 1.96 21.25
CA ALA A 54 6.96 3.25 21.89
C ALA A 54 6.03 3.48 23.10
N GLY A 55 4.74 3.15 22.96
CA GLY A 55 3.77 3.27 24.04
C GLY A 55 4.06 2.36 25.23
N ARG A 56 4.47 1.09 24.98
CA ARG A 56 4.94 0.16 26.03
C ARG A 56 6.21 0.65 26.73
N ALA A 57 7.03 1.45 26.05
CA ALA A 57 8.18 2.15 26.65
C ALA A 57 7.79 3.44 27.41
N GLY A 58 6.49 3.68 27.64
CA GLY A 58 5.96 4.81 28.38
C GLY A 58 6.06 6.15 27.66
N LYS A 59 6.20 6.14 26.32
CA LYS A 59 6.27 7.37 25.51
C LYS A 59 4.89 7.83 25.10
N SER A 60 4.68 9.15 25.02
CA SER A 60 3.49 9.70 24.38
C SER A 60 3.61 9.56 22.86
N VAL A 61 2.59 8.96 22.25
CA VAL A 61 2.59 8.64 20.81
C VAL A 61 1.37 9.26 20.15
N ILE A 62 1.56 9.85 18.98
CA ILE A 62 0.48 10.10 18.03
C ILE A 62 0.66 9.17 16.83
N LEU A 63 -0.39 8.39 16.52
CA LEU A 63 -0.45 7.51 15.36
C LEU A 63 -1.51 8.05 14.39
N ILE A 64 -1.08 8.47 13.21
CA ILE A 64 -1.93 9.12 12.20
C ILE A 64 -2.11 8.16 11.02
N GLU A 65 -3.34 7.84 10.66
CA GLU A 65 -3.68 6.97 9.53
C GLU A 65 -4.59 7.68 8.54
N GLN A 66 -4.31 7.49 7.24
CA GLN A 66 -5.13 8.08 6.19
C GLN A 66 -6.45 7.34 5.98
N SER A 67 -6.59 6.05 6.32
CA SER A 67 -7.86 5.32 6.29
C SER A 67 -8.68 5.51 7.59
N PRO A 68 -9.97 5.14 7.62
CA PRO A 68 -10.77 5.17 8.85
C PRO A 68 -10.43 4.05 9.85
N VAL A 69 -9.51 3.15 9.49
CA VAL A 69 -9.11 1.99 10.31
C VAL A 69 -7.59 1.80 10.31
N LEU A 70 -7.07 1.12 11.34
CA LEU A 70 -5.67 0.67 11.41
C LEU A 70 -5.44 -0.64 10.67
N GLY A 71 -4.18 -0.95 10.38
CA GLY A 71 -3.69 -2.20 9.80
C GLY A 71 -3.30 -2.12 8.33
N GLY A 72 -3.43 -0.95 7.70
CA GLY A 72 -3.03 -0.73 6.31
C GLY A 72 -3.60 -1.80 5.36
N VAL A 73 -2.72 -2.48 4.63
CA VAL A 73 -3.12 -3.50 3.64
C VAL A 73 -3.68 -4.76 4.30
N HIS A 74 -3.31 -5.10 5.54
CA HIS A 74 -3.89 -6.23 6.27
C HIS A 74 -5.39 -6.04 6.53
N SER A 75 -5.78 -4.79 6.76
CA SER A 75 -7.17 -4.37 6.93
C SER A 75 -7.80 -3.88 5.63
N SER A 76 -7.08 -3.94 4.50
CA SER A 76 -7.51 -3.45 3.19
C SER A 76 -7.27 -4.48 2.08
N GLY A 77 -7.38 -5.77 2.40
CA GLY A 77 -7.48 -6.84 1.40
C GLY A 77 -6.26 -7.75 1.23
N VAL A 78 -5.10 -7.44 1.82
CA VAL A 78 -4.03 -8.45 2.00
C VAL A 78 -4.43 -9.32 3.18
N ILE A 79 -4.98 -10.48 2.88
CA ILE A 79 -5.68 -11.33 3.87
C ILE A 79 -4.91 -12.58 4.30
N ARG A 80 -3.62 -12.66 4.00
CA ARG A 80 -2.73 -13.80 4.29
C ARG A 80 -1.36 -13.30 4.73
N LEU A 81 -0.74 -14.02 5.66
CA LEU A 81 0.67 -13.82 5.96
C LEU A 81 1.54 -14.48 4.92
N ASP A 82 2.53 -13.72 4.44
CA ASP A 82 3.64 -14.19 3.63
C ASP A 82 4.77 -14.73 4.52
N ASP A 83 4.40 -15.46 5.57
CA ASP A 83 5.34 -16.17 6.42
C ASP A 83 5.63 -17.55 5.81
N LEU A 84 6.86 -17.82 5.39
CA LEU A 84 7.20 -19.17 4.92
C LEU A 84 7.13 -20.18 6.09
N TYR A 85 7.55 -19.73 7.27
CA TYR A 85 7.59 -20.52 8.50
C TYR A 85 6.84 -19.78 9.60
N VAL A 86 5.93 -20.45 10.31
CA VAL A 86 5.18 -19.80 11.39
C VAL A 86 6.11 -19.34 12.52
N GLU A 87 7.24 -20.02 12.69
CA GLU A 87 8.29 -19.74 13.65
C GLU A 87 9.07 -18.44 13.34
N SER A 88 8.95 -17.87 12.14
CA SER A 88 9.57 -16.57 11.82
C SER A 88 8.77 -15.38 12.33
N ASN A 89 7.52 -15.59 12.78
CA ASN A 89 6.72 -14.52 13.35
C ASN A 89 7.24 -14.13 14.74
N SER A 90 7.32 -12.83 15.01
CA SER A 90 7.76 -12.31 16.30
C SER A 90 7.14 -10.94 16.62
N GLY A 91 7.33 -10.48 17.85
CA GLY A 91 6.90 -9.16 18.32
C GLY A 91 5.40 -8.92 18.13
N VAL A 92 5.04 -7.68 17.80
CA VAL A 92 3.64 -7.25 17.62
C VAL A 92 2.92 -8.05 16.52
N MET A 93 3.64 -8.48 15.48
CA MET A 93 3.06 -9.26 14.39
C MET A 93 2.63 -10.66 14.87
N GLU A 94 3.44 -11.31 15.71
CA GLU A 94 3.07 -12.58 16.33
C GLU A 94 1.91 -12.42 17.32
N GLU A 95 1.87 -11.34 18.09
CA GLU A 95 0.74 -11.02 18.97
C GLU A 95 -0.56 -10.86 18.17
N PHE A 96 -0.53 -10.15 17.04
CA PHE A 96 -1.66 -10.03 16.12
C PHE A 96 -2.09 -11.41 15.61
N ARG A 97 -1.16 -12.23 15.11
CA ARG A 97 -1.47 -13.57 14.58
C ARG A 97 -2.13 -14.46 15.65
N GLN A 98 -1.64 -14.41 16.89
CA GLN A 98 -2.22 -15.17 18.00
C GLN A 98 -3.63 -14.70 18.37
N ARG A 99 -3.91 -13.39 18.27
CA ARG A 99 -5.27 -12.85 18.45
C ARG A 99 -6.22 -13.27 17.32
N VAL A 100 -5.76 -13.27 16.07
CA VAL A 100 -6.54 -13.83 14.93
C VAL A 100 -6.83 -15.30 15.19
N LYS A 101 -5.81 -16.08 15.58
CA LYS A 101 -5.96 -17.50 15.94
C LYS A 101 -7.00 -17.70 17.04
N ALA A 102 -6.94 -16.91 18.12
CA ALA A 102 -7.89 -16.99 19.22
C ALA A 102 -9.32 -16.70 18.73
N TYR A 103 -9.51 -15.60 18.00
CA TYR A 103 -10.79 -15.21 17.43
C TYR A 103 -11.36 -16.28 16.48
N HIS A 104 -10.54 -16.83 15.59
CA HIS A 104 -10.97 -17.90 14.69
C HIS A 104 -11.37 -19.16 15.44
N ARG A 105 -10.67 -19.52 16.52
CA ARG A 105 -10.95 -20.72 17.31
C ARG A 105 -12.07 -20.56 18.33
N SER A 106 -12.53 -19.34 18.59
CA SER A 106 -13.68 -19.07 19.45
C SER A 106 -14.89 -18.61 18.64
N GLU A 107 -14.84 -17.41 18.07
CA GLU A 107 -15.99 -16.74 17.45
C GLU A 107 -16.32 -17.29 16.07
N LEU A 108 -15.31 -17.72 15.31
CA LEU A 108 -15.48 -18.36 14.00
C LEU A 108 -15.24 -19.88 14.04
N ALA A 109 -15.33 -20.49 15.23
CA ALA A 109 -15.08 -21.92 15.40
C ALA A 109 -16.01 -22.80 14.55
N ASP A 110 -17.20 -22.29 14.24
CA ASP A 110 -18.19 -22.97 13.43
C ASP A 110 -18.04 -22.75 11.91
N ASP A 111 -17.20 -21.80 11.49
CA ASP A 111 -16.94 -21.55 10.07
C ASP A 111 -16.34 -22.81 9.41
N PRO A 112 -16.88 -23.26 8.25
CA PRO A 112 -16.42 -24.49 7.60
C PRO A 112 -14.92 -24.49 7.23
N LEU A 113 -14.36 -23.34 6.84
CA LEU A 113 -12.95 -23.24 6.48
C LEU A 113 -12.08 -23.34 7.74
N VAL A 114 -12.48 -22.67 8.82
CA VAL A 114 -11.79 -22.78 10.12
C VAL A 114 -11.80 -24.22 10.61
N LYS A 115 -12.96 -24.89 10.62
CA LYS A 115 -13.08 -26.32 10.97
C LYS A 115 -12.17 -27.21 10.13
N ALA A 116 -12.17 -27.01 8.81
CA ALA A 116 -11.31 -27.78 7.92
C ALA A 116 -9.82 -27.55 8.25
N HIS A 117 -9.43 -26.31 8.54
CA HIS A 117 -8.04 -25.95 8.82
C HIS A 117 -7.55 -26.38 10.21
N LEU A 118 -8.45 -26.57 11.19
CA LEU A 118 -8.11 -27.16 12.50
C LEU A 118 -7.53 -28.57 12.40
N THR A 119 -7.89 -29.32 11.35
CA THR A 119 -7.42 -30.70 11.13
C THR A 119 -6.12 -30.78 10.32
N ARG A 120 -5.64 -29.65 9.78
CA ARG A 120 -4.41 -29.58 8.99
C ARG A 120 -3.20 -29.43 9.88
N ASP A 121 -2.02 -29.69 9.32
CA ASP A 121 -0.76 -29.34 9.99
C ASP A 121 -0.76 -27.84 10.34
N PRO A 122 -0.57 -27.47 11.61
CA PRO A 122 -0.44 -26.08 12.04
C PRO A 122 0.63 -25.28 11.27
N ARG A 123 1.67 -25.95 10.77
CA ARG A 123 2.75 -25.33 9.99
C ARG A 123 2.36 -25.05 8.54
N SER A 124 1.22 -25.56 8.08
CA SER A 124 0.74 -25.31 6.71
C SER A 124 0.62 -23.82 6.45
N PRO A 125 1.21 -23.30 5.35
CA PRO A 125 1.02 -21.91 4.94
C PRO A 125 -0.45 -21.51 4.91
N TRP A 126 -0.72 -20.28 5.34
CA TRP A 126 -2.06 -19.68 5.33
C TRP A 126 -3.13 -20.48 6.10
N ASN A 127 -2.73 -21.26 7.09
CA ASN A 127 -3.67 -21.93 7.97
C ASN A 127 -4.49 -20.87 8.76
N VAL A 128 -5.73 -20.61 8.33
CA VAL A 128 -6.66 -19.67 9.01
C VAL A 128 -6.87 -20.03 10.48
N ALA A 129 -6.91 -21.32 10.85
CA ALA A 129 -7.10 -21.74 12.23
C ALA A 129 -5.83 -21.52 13.09
N GLU A 130 -4.70 -21.16 12.47
CA GLU A 130 -3.47 -20.70 13.12
C GLU A 130 -3.26 -19.19 12.93
N GLY A 131 -4.30 -18.45 12.53
CA GLY A 131 -4.26 -16.99 12.42
C GLY A 131 -3.42 -16.46 11.25
N ARG A 132 -3.05 -17.30 10.27
CA ARG A 132 -2.18 -16.93 9.14
C ARG A 132 -2.93 -16.34 7.95
N ALA A 133 -4.24 -16.15 8.10
CA ALA A 133 -5.12 -15.51 7.13
C ALA A 133 -6.40 -15.07 7.86
N TRP A 134 -7.08 -14.02 7.40
CA TRP A 134 -8.19 -13.37 8.12
C TRP A 134 -9.09 -12.54 7.21
N GLU A 135 -10.23 -12.11 7.73
CA GLU A 135 -11.09 -11.10 7.11
C GLU A 135 -10.57 -9.68 7.37
N PRO A 136 -10.62 -8.73 6.40
CA PRO A 136 -10.08 -7.38 6.60
C PRO A 136 -10.62 -6.66 7.85
N HIS A 137 -11.92 -6.69 8.11
CA HIS A 137 -12.50 -6.09 9.32
C HIS A 137 -12.00 -6.77 10.62
N THR A 138 -11.66 -8.07 10.58
CA THR A 138 -11.07 -8.77 11.72
C THR A 138 -9.67 -8.22 12.02
N ALA A 139 -8.86 -7.97 11.00
CA ALA A 139 -7.57 -7.30 11.18
C ALA A 139 -7.73 -5.88 11.73
N ALA A 140 -8.64 -5.09 11.15
CA ALA A 140 -8.93 -3.72 11.59
C ALA A 140 -9.29 -3.66 13.07
N ARG A 141 -10.21 -4.54 13.50
CA ARG A 141 -10.64 -4.65 14.88
C ARG A 141 -9.48 -5.03 15.81
N ILE A 142 -8.72 -6.08 15.48
CA ILE A 142 -7.62 -6.55 16.33
C ILE A 142 -6.53 -5.50 16.47
N TYR A 143 -6.16 -4.80 15.39
CA TYR A 143 -5.20 -3.70 15.49
C TYR A 143 -5.72 -2.55 16.36
N ALA A 144 -7.00 -2.20 16.24
CA ALA A 144 -7.62 -1.20 17.11
C ALA A 144 -7.56 -1.63 18.59
N GLU A 145 -7.97 -2.86 18.91
CA GLU A 145 -7.91 -3.43 20.27
C GLU A 145 -6.49 -3.34 20.84
N MET A 146 -5.49 -3.84 20.10
CA MET A 146 -4.08 -3.82 20.51
C MET A 146 -3.55 -2.42 20.79
N VAL A 147 -3.96 -1.41 20.02
CA VAL A 147 -3.54 -0.02 20.24
C VAL A 147 -4.27 0.59 21.42
N THR A 148 -5.59 0.34 21.58
CA THR A 148 -6.39 0.90 22.67
C THR A 148 -6.01 0.39 24.06
N GLU A 149 -5.35 -0.76 24.14
CA GLU A 149 -4.77 -1.28 25.40
C GLU A 149 -3.66 -0.40 25.97
N ILE A 150 -3.12 0.54 25.18
CA ILE A 150 -1.98 1.37 25.55
C ILE A 150 -2.41 2.83 25.64
N GLY A 151 -2.72 3.28 26.85
CA GLY A 151 -3.27 4.62 27.10
C GLY A 151 -2.38 5.82 26.74
N THR A 152 -1.10 5.61 26.40
CA THR A 152 -0.22 6.69 25.93
C THR A 152 -0.27 6.93 24.42
N ILE A 153 -1.02 6.11 23.67
CA ILE A 153 -1.18 6.25 22.23
C ILE A 153 -2.46 7.03 21.93
N THR A 154 -2.32 8.17 21.25
CA THR A 154 -3.41 8.90 20.61
C THR A 154 -3.48 8.50 19.14
N THR A 155 -4.69 8.35 18.60
CA THR A 155 -4.91 8.01 17.18
C THR A 155 -5.65 9.13 16.46
N ARG A 156 -5.32 9.32 15.18
CA ARG A 156 -6.02 10.19 14.22
C ARG A 156 -6.26 9.39 12.94
N PHE A 157 -7.43 9.55 12.35
CA PHE A 157 -7.88 8.80 11.17
C PHE A 157 -8.33 9.75 10.09
N ASN A 158 -8.35 9.27 8.84
CA ASN A 158 -8.70 10.08 7.67
C ASN A 158 -7.81 11.32 7.53
N GLU A 159 -6.51 11.18 7.82
CA GLU A 159 -5.58 12.29 7.83
C GLU A 159 -4.27 11.91 7.11
N VAL A 160 -3.80 12.79 6.23
CA VAL A 160 -2.65 12.52 5.34
C VAL A 160 -1.54 13.53 5.60
N ALA A 161 -0.29 13.09 5.51
CA ALA A 161 0.85 14.00 5.54
C ALA A 161 0.95 14.77 4.22
N VAL A 162 1.18 16.07 4.33
CA VAL A 162 1.32 16.97 3.17
C VAL A 162 2.63 17.73 3.17
N ASP A 163 3.34 17.76 4.30
CA ASP A 163 4.66 18.40 4.42
C ASP A 163 5.36 17.95 5.73
N VAL A 164 6.59 18.40 5.93
CA VAL A 164 7.35 18.24 7.17
C VAL A 164 7.92 19.56 7.69
N GLU A 165 8.10 19.64 9.00
CA GLU A 165 8.85 20.73 9.61
C GLU A 165 10.31 20.32 9.80
N MET A 166 11.22 21.16 9.29
CA MET A 166 12.66 20.93 9.34
C MET A 166 13.36 21.91 10.28
N LYS A 167 14.29 21.39 11.08
CA LYS A 167 15.31 22.18 11.80
C LYS A 167 16.69 21.74 11.35
N GLY A 168 17.29 22.49 10.41
CA GLY A 168 18.51 22.07 9.74
C GLY A 168 18.25 20.80 8.94
N ASN A 169 19.01 19.74 9.19
CA ASN A 169 18.87 18.42 8.54
C ASN A 169 17.98 17.44 9.33
N ARG A 170 17.20 17.92 10.29
CA ARG A 170 16.34 17.09 11.14
C ARG A 170 14.87 17.41 10.92
N VAL A 171 14.08 16.38 10.65
CA VAL A 171 12.61 16.45 10.74
C VAL A 171 12.21 16.58 12.21
N THR A 172 11.47 17.62 12.55
CA THR A 172 10.99 17.90 13.92
C THR A 172 9.48 17.86 14.06
N GLY A 173 8.75 17.88 12.94
CA GLY A 173 7.31 17.77 12.91
C GLY A 173 6.79 17.35 11.55
N VAL A 174 5.51 17.01 11.51
CA VAL A 174 4.78 16.65 10.29
C VAL A 174 3.57 17.56 10.18
N ILE A 175 3.34 18.07 8.97
CA ILE A 175 2.14 18.82 8.63
C ILE A 175 1.20 17.87 7.90
N THR A 176 -0.04 17.84 8.36
CA THR A 176 -1.06 16.93 7.84
C THR A 176 -2.33 17.69 7.48
N GLN A 177 -3.22 17.04 6.73
CA GLN A 177 -4.57 17.54 6.44
C GLN A 177 -5.58 16.41 6.59
N ASP A 178 -6.75 16.72 7.13
CA ASP A 178 -7.90 15.81 7.06
C ASP A 178 -8.27 15.55 5.60
N ARG A 179 -8.78 14.36 5.30
CA ARG A 179 -9.33 14.00 3.99
C ARG A 179 -10.76 13.49 4.11
N ASP A 180 -11.60 13.88 3.16
CA ASP A 180 -12.92 13.27 3.01
C ASP A 180 -12.87 11.93 2.24
N HIS A 181 -14.03 11.31 2.03
CA HIS A 181 -14.16 10.05 1.27
C HIS A 181 -13.85 10.20 -0.23
N GLN A 182 -13.84 11.43 -0.76
CA GLN A 182 -13.50 11.74 -2.15
C GLN A 182 -12.01 12.10 -2.31
N GLY A 183 -11.29 12.25 -1.20
CA GLY A 183 -9.88 12.66 -1.17
C GLY A 183 -9.67 14.17 -1.14
N SER A 184 -10.72 14.98 -0.93
CA SER A 184 -10.55 16.43 -0.77
C SER A 184 -9.87 16.73 0.58
N LEU A 185 -8.91 17.65 0.58
CA LEU A 185 -8.17 18.02 1.78
C LEU A 185 -8.86 19.14 2.57
N GLY A 186 -8.90 18.97 3.88
CA GLY A 186 -9.44 19.90 4.86
C GLY A 186 -8.37 20.75 5.53
N GLU A 187 -8.54 21.02 6.82
CA GLU A 187 -7.67 21.91 7.58
C GLU A 187 -6.28 21.30 7.83
N ARG A 188 -5.27 22.18 7.85
CA ARG A 188 -3.89 21.81 8.19
C ARG A 188 -3.74 21.65 9.70
N GLN A 189 -3.03 20.59 10.07
CA GLN A 189 -2.64 20.28 11.44
C GLN A 189 -1.12 20.09 11.49
N ALA A 190 -0.52 20.30 12.66
CA ALA A 190 0.91 20.15 12.88
C ALA A 190 1.18 19.31 14.13
N TYR A 191 2.07 18.33 13.99
CA TYR A 191 2.45 17.43 15.06
C TYR A 191 3.97 17.43 15.20
N THR A 192 4.46 17.80 16.38
CA THR A 192 5.89 17.84 16.69
C THR A 192 6.29 16.64 17.53
N GLY A 193 7.49 16.11 17.27
CA GLY A 193 7.98 14.89 17.91
C GLY A 193 9.48 14.88 18.13
N LYS A 194 9.95 14.16 19.15
CA LYS A 194 11.39 13.88 19.30
C LYS A 194 11.85 12.86 18.26
N VAL A 195 10.98 11.90 17.96
CA VAL A 195 11.15 10.89 16.92
C VAL A 195 9.97 10.97 15.96
N ILE A 196 10.26 11.00 14.66
CA ILE A 196 9.27 10.94 13.58
C ILE A 196 9.48 9.60 12.86
N ILE A 197 8.41 8.84 12.70
CA ILE A 197 8.42 7.53 12.03
C ILE A 197 7.52 7.63 10.81
N ASP A 198 8.12 7.48 9.63
CA ASP A 198 7.41 7.26 8.38
C ASP A 198 7.12 5.76 8.23
N ALA A 199 5.86 5.40 8.42
CA ALA A 199 5.33 4.06 8.22
C ALA A 199 4.28 4.04 7.08
N THR A 200 4.37 5.00 6.16
CA THR A 200 3.62 5.01 4.89
C THR A 200 4.23 4.01 3.90
N TYR A 201 3.54 3.70 2.79
CA TYR A 201 4.12 2.81 1.76
C TYR A 201 5.03 3.57 0.80
N GLU A 202 4.78 4.86 0.63
CA GLU A 202 5.40 5.70 -0.39
C GLU A 202 6.68 6.40 0.11
N ALA A 203 6.88 6.45 1.42
CA ALA A 203 7.92 7.21 2.11
C ALA A 203 7.86 8.72 1.79
N ASP A 204 6.68 9.31 1.92
CA ASP A 204 6.44 10.72 1.58
C ASP A 204 7.17 11.69 2.48
N LEU A 205 7.34 11.39 3.77
CA LEU A 205 8.03 12.31 4.68
C LEU A 205 9.49 12.47 4.27
N ALA A 206 10.11 11.40 3.75
CA ALA A 206 11.46 11.47 3.19
C ALA A 206 11.52 12.40 1.97
N ALA A 207 10.53 12.34 1.08
CA ALA A 207 10.45 13.23 -0.06
C ALA A 207 10.25 14.69 0.36
N PHE A 208 9.33 14.97 1.29
CA PHE A 208 9.11 16.32 1.83
C PHE A 208 10.36 16.87 2.53
N ALA A 209 11.12 16.02 3.20
CA ALA A 209 12.37 16.36 3.86
C ALA A 209 13.58 16.51 2.90
N ASN A 210 13.37 16.36 1.59
CA ASN A 210 14.45 16.32 0.58
C ASN A 210 15.53 15.26 0.86
N VAL A 211 15.14 14.13 1.45
CA VAL A 211 16.03 12.99 1.65
C VAL A 211 16.25 12.29 0.30
N PRO A 212 17.51 12.01 -0.11
CA PRO A 212 17.77 11.29 -1.36
C PRO A 212 17.13 9.89 -1.37
N PHE A 213 16.52 9.53 -2.50
CA PHE A 213 15.88 8.23 -2.69
C PHE A 213 16.02 7.74 -4.13
N SER A 214 15.84 6.43 -4.32
CA SER A 214 15.68 5.78 -5.63
C SER A 214 14.27 5.19 -5.79
N ILE A 215 13.85 4.99 -7.03
CA ILE A 215 12.65 4.25 -7.41
C ILE A 215 13.00 3.29 -8.55
N GLY A 216 12.09 2.35 -8.85
CA GLY A 216 12.27 1.43 -9.99
C GLY A 216 13.29 0.33 -9.73
N ARG A 217 14.14 0.06 -10.73
CA ARG A 217 15.04 -1.09 -10.81
C ARG A 217 16.48 -0.65 -10.97
N GLU A 218 17.35 -1.22 -10.17
CA GLU A 218 18.81 -1.11 -10.23
C GLU A 218 19.34 -1.72 -11.54
N ALA A 219 20.58 -1.36 -11.91
CA ALA A 219 21.24 -1.97 -13.06
C ALA A 219 21.79 -3.34 -12.68
N ARG A 220 21.77 -4.29 -13.63
CA ARG A 220 22.42 -5.59 -13.46
C ARG A 220 23.90 -5.41 -13.09
N SER A 221 24.33 -6.15 -12.09
CA SER A 221 25.73 -6.24 -11.66
C SER A 221 26.09 -7.67 -11.26
N GLU A 222 27.34 -7.92 -10.87
CA GLU A 222 27.73 -9.22 -10.29
C GLU A 222 27.02 -9.50 -8.96
N GLU A 223 26.73 -8.44 -8.18
CA GLU A 223 25.99 -8.54 -6.92
C GLU A 223 24.47 -8.61 -7.13
N GLU A 224 23.98 -8.18 -8.30
CA GLU A 224 22.57 -8.15 -8.68
C GLU A 224 22.34 -8.69 -10.10
N PRO A 225 22.63 -9.98 -10.35
CA PRO A 225 22.49 -10.57 -11.67
C PRO A 225 21.04 -10.61 -12.18
N HIS A 226 20.03 -10.45 -11.33
CA HIS A 226 18.62 -10.40 -11.73
C HIS A 226 18.02 -8.99 -11.79
N ALA A 227 18.83 -7.94 -11.57
CA ALA A 227 18.36 -6.57 -11.62
C ALA A 227 18.20 -6.03 -13.06
N GLY A 228 17.47 -4.92 -13.17
CA GLY A 228 17.26 -4.16 -14.39
C GLY A 228 16.16 -4.71 -15.29
N ARG A 229 16.25 -4.36 -16.57
CA ARG A 229 15.31 -4.81 -17.60
C ARG A 229 15.56 -6.27 -17.98
N ILE A 230 14.95 -7.15 -17.20
CA ILE A 230 15.01 -8.61 -17.35
C ILE A 230 13.68 -9.15 -17.87
N TYR A 231 13.75 -10.01 -18.88
CA TYR A 231 12.66 -10.85 -19.33
C TYR A 231 12.93 -12.28 -18.87
N THR A 232 11.96 -12.91 -18.21
CA THR A 232 12.09 -14.31 -17.77
C THR A 232 10.87 -15.12 -18.18
N ASN A 233 11.04 -16.44 -18.23
CA ASN A 233 9.94 -17.39 -18.40
C ASN A 233 9.28 -17.77 -17.06
N PHE A 234 9.48 -17.01 -15.98
CA PHE A 234 8.98 -17.37 -14.63
C PHE A 234 7.46 -17.58 -14.59
N PHE A 235 6.72 -16.70 -15.28
CA PHE A 235 5.26 -16.74 -15.37
C PHE A 235 4.73 -17.45 -16.64
N ARG A 236 5.62 -17.95 -17.52
CA ARG A 236 5.25 -18.63 -18.76
C ARG A 236 6.17 -19.81 -19.01
N GLY A 237 5.62 -21.03 -18.99
CA GLY A 237 6.38 -22.21 -19.40
C GLY A 237 6.85 -22.10 -20.84
N VAL A 238 8.15 -22.18 -21.06
CA VAL A 238 8.77 -22.24 -22.40
C VAL A 238 9.45 -23.60 -22.54
N SER A 239 9.02 -24.37 -23.54
CA SER A 239 9.56 -25.72 -23.78
C SER A 239 11.08 -25.68 -23.98
N GLY A 240 11.80 -26.62 -23.36
CA GLY A 240 13.26 -26.70 -23.46
C GLY A 240 14.05 -25.72 -22.59
N THR A 241 13.39 -24.96 -21.72
CA THR A 241 14.05 -24.02 -20.79
C THR A 241 13.72 -24.33 -19.33
N LEU A 242 14.63 -24.03 -18.42
CA LEU A 242 14.35 -24.09 -16.98
C LEU A 242 13.40 -22.96 -16.58
N LYS A 243 12.59 -23.16 -15.54
CA LYS A 243 11.78 -22.07 -14.98
C LYS A 243 12.70 -20.94 -14.50
N ALA A 244 12.25 -19.69 -14.66
CA ALA A 244 13.01 -18.47 -14.36
C ALA A 244 14.25 -18.24 -15.24
N THR A 245 14.35 -18.89 -16.41
CA THR A 245 15.41 -18.60 -17.38
C THR A 245 15.29 -17.15 -17.83
N ILE A 246 16.39 -16.40 -17.69
CA ILE A 246 16.56 -15.07 -18.26
C ILE A 246 16.68 -15.18 -19.78
N LEU A 247 15.83 -14.45 -20.48
CA LEU A 247 15.74 -14.51 -21.93
C LEU A 247 16.76 -13.56 -22.59
N PRO A 248 17.25 -13.87 -23.81
CA PRO A 248 18.30 -13.11 -24.50
C PRO A 248 17.98 -11.62 -24.73
N GLU A 249 16.69 -11.25 -24.75
CA GLU A 249 16.22 -9.87 -24.93
C GLU A 249 16.42 -8.99 -23.69
N SER A 250 16.86 -9.57 -22.57
CA SER A 250 17.15 -8.85 -21.34
C SER A 250 18.39 -7.95 -21.49
N THR A 251 18.25 -6.66 -21.18
CA THR A 251 19.37 -5.71 -21.24
C THR A 251 20.05 -5.52 -19.89
N GLY A 252 19.34 -5.75 -18.78
CA GLY A 252 19.84 -5.49 -17.43
C GLY A 252 19.99 -3.98 -17.12
N GLU A 253 19.48 -3.10 -17.98
CA GLU A 253 19.51 -1.65 -17.74
C GLU A 253 18.60 -1.25 -16.59
N ALA A 254 19.05 -0.30 -15.78
CA ALA A 254 18.24 0.34 -14.76
C ALA A 254 17.13 1.21 -15.40
N ASP A 255 16.02 1.36 -14.69
CA ASP A 255 15.02 2.39 -14.98
C ASP A 255 14.14 2.68 -13.76
N ASP A 256 13.34 3.74 -13.84
CA ASP A 256 12.49 4.20 -12.73
C ASP A 256 11.12 3.49 -12.67
N ARG A 257 10.96 2.34 -13.31
CA ARG A 257 9.66 1.68 -13.45
C ARG A 257 9.31 0.83 -12.23
N SER A 258 8.23 1.19 -11.55
CA SER A 258 7.68 0.41 -10.44
C SER A 258 6.94 -0.84 -10.94
N GLN A 259 6.95 -1.85 -10.07
CA GLN A 259 6.11 -3.05 -10.22
C GLN A 259 4.61 -2.70 -10.23
N ALA A 260 3.78 -3.63 -10.72
CA ALA A 260 2.33 -3.49 -10.71
C ALA A 260 1.76 -3.27 -9.30
N PHE A 261 0.78 -2.37 -9.18
CA PHE A 261 -0.02 -2.17 -7.96
C PHE A 261 -1.45 -2.66 -8.21
N THR A 262 -2.23 -2.81 -7.14
CA THR A 262 -3.61 -3.32 -7.22
C THR A 262 -4.40 -2.93 -5.98
N TYR A 263 -5.73 -2.81 -6.09
CA TYR A 263 -6.58 -3.06 -4.94
C TYR A 263 -6.77 -4.55 -4.75
N ARG A 264 -6.40 -5.02 -3.57
CA ARG A 264 -6.64 -6.40 -3.15
C ARG A 264 -8.12 -6.57 -2.80
N LEU A 265 -9.00 -6.54 -3.81
CA LEU A 265 -10.44 -6.65 -3.60
C LEU A 265 -10.75 -7.92 -2.81
N THR A 266 -11.62 -7.77 -1.81
CA THR A 266 -12.20 -8.92 -1.13
C THR A 266 -13.47 -9.30 -1.86
N GLY A 267 -13.58 -10.56 -2.29
CA GLY A 267 -14.81 -11.10 -2.87
C GLY A 267 -15.55 -11.98 -1.86
N LYS A 268 -16.85 -12.20 -2.04
CA LYS A 268 -17.65 -13.17 -1.27
C LYS A 268 -18.48 -14.05 -2.18
N ASP A 269 -18.45 -15.35 -1.95
CA ASP A 269 -19.32 -16.31 -2.62
C ASP A 269 -20.65 -16.43 -1.87
N TYR A 270 -21.70 -15.83 -2.44
CA TYR A 270 -23.06 -15.88 -1.90
C TYR A 270 -23.78 -17.21 -2.17
N GLY A 271 -23.20 -18.09 -2.98
CA GLY A 271 -23.78 -19.37 -3.39
C GLY A 271 -24.96 -19.27 -4.35
N ARG A 272 -25.37 -18.05 -4.74
CA ARG A 272 -26.49 -17.78 -5.63
C ARG A 272 -26.22 -16.52 -6.45
N ALA A 273 -26.73 -16.45 -7.68
CA ALA A 273 -26.48 -15.34 -8.60
C ALA A 273 -27.32 -14.07 -8.31
N ASP A 274 -28.39 -14.21 -7.54
CA ASP A 274 -29.36 -13.17 -7.20
C ASP A 274 -29.04 -12.52 -5.84
N HIS A 275 -27.81 -12.02 -5.68
CA HIS A 275 -27.39 -11.22 -4.53
C HIS A 275 -27.22 -9.73 -4.94
N PRO A 276 -27.41 -8.77 -4.01
CA PRO A 276 -27.43 -7.34 -4.37
C PRO A 276 -26.02 -6.73 -4.58
N TYR A 277 -24.96 -7.41 -4.14
CA TYR A 277 -23.58 -6.93 -4.18
C TYR A 277 -22.83 -7.22 -5.49
N ARG A 278 -23.55 -7.19 -6.61
CA ARG A 278 -22.98 -7.35 -7.95
C ARG A 278 -22.61 -5.99 -8.54
N ILE A 279 -21.59 -5.97 -9.38
CA ILE A 279 -21.26 -4.82 -10.19
C ILE A 279 -22.29 -4.76 -11.33
N LYS A 280 -23.12 -3.72 -11.33
CA LYS A 280 -24.27 -3.62 -12.24
C LYS A 280 -23.87 -3.26 -13.67
N GLU A 281 -22.91 -2.37 -13.80
CA GLU A 281 -22.43 -1.85 -15.07
C GLU A 281 -20.91 -1.94 -15.14
N PRO A 282 -20.33 -2.17 -16.34
CA PRO A 282 -18.88 -2.23 -16.49
C PRO A 282 -18.26 -0.89 -16.06
N PRO A 283 -17.20 -0.90 -15.22
CA PRO A 283 -16.50 0.33 -14.85
C PRO A 283 -15.86 1.04 -16.06
N PRO A 284 -15.53 2.33 -15.94
CA PRO A 284 -14.82 3.06 -17.00
C PRO A 284 -13.54 2.34 -17.45
N ASN A 285 -13.32 2.29 -18.77
CA ASN A 285 -12.20 1.60 -19.41
C ASN A 285 -12.13 0.09 -19.17
N TYR A 286 -13.26 -0.54 -18.84
CA TYR A 286 -13.40 -2.00 -18.79
C TYR A 286 -12.99 -2.62 -20.13
N ASP A 287 -12.08 -3.58 -20.06
CA ASP A 287 -11.66 -4.39 -21.20
C ASP A 287 -11.55 -5.85 -20.76
N PRO A 288 -12.46 -6.72 -21.22
CA PRO A 288 -12.49 -8.12 -20.80
C PRO A 288 -11.26 -8.92 -21.26
N ALA A 289 -10.52 -8.45 -22.27
CA ALA A 289 -9.32 -9.14 -22.75
C ALA A 289 -8.16 -9.10 -21.73
N LYS A 290 -8.24 -8.22 -20.72
CA LYS A 290 -7.23 -8.08 -19.66
C LYS A 290 -7.40 -9.10 -18.51
N TYR A 291 -8.44 -9.93 -18.57
CA TYR A 291 -8.98 -10.65 -17.42
C TYR A 291 -9.10 -12.15 -17.71
N ARG A 292 -8.81 -13.02 -16.73
CA ARG A 292 -9.00 -14.48 -16.82
C ARG A 292 -9.34 -15.13 -15.50
N TRP A 293 -10.51 -15.74 -15.42
CA TRP A 293 -11.03 -16.35 -14.20
C TRP A 293 -11.19 -17.87 -14.32
N SER A 294 -10.96 -18.57 -13.21
CA SER A 294 -11.33 -19.97 -13.06
C SER A 294 -12.55 -20.07 -12.13
N SER A 295 -13.68 -20.52 -12.66
CA SER A 295 -14.91 -20.74 -11.88
C SER A 295 -14.78 -21.80 -10.79
N ASN A 296 -13.68 -22.57 -10.79
CA ASN A 296 -13.35 -23.52 -9.73
C ASN A 296 -12.67 -22.88 -8.51
N THR A 297 -12.30 -21.60 -8.57
CA THR A 297 -11.67 -20.88 -7.45
C THR A 297 -12.56 -20.93 -6.20
N LYS A 298 -11.95 -21.19 -5.04
CA LYS A 298 -12.65 -21.38 -3.77
C LYS A 298 -12.31 -20.27 -2.78
N PRO A 299 -13.24 -19.94 -1.86
CA PRO A 299 -12.93 -19.08 -0.74
C PRO A 299 -11.72 -19.56 0.06
N ILE A 300 -10.96 -18.60 0.56
CA ILE A 300 -9.66 -18.86 1.21
C ILE A 300 -9.52 -18.22 2.58
N ILE A 301 -10.53 -17.48 3.01
CA ILE A 301 -10.70 -16.94 4.36
C ILE A 301 -12.14 -17.22 4.82
N PRO A 302 -12.44 -17.05 6.13
CA PRO A 302 -13.77 -17.30 6.67
C PRO A 302 -14.91 -16.57 5.94
N ASN A 303 -16.14 -17.01 6.20
CA ASN A 303 -17.37 -16.41 5.66
C ASN A 303 -17.44 -16.43 4.12
N ARG A 304 -16.81 -17.44 3.51
CA ARG A 304 -16.80 -17.68 2.05
C ARG A 304 -16.19 -16.54 1.25
N LYS A 305 -15.16 -15.88 1.80
CA LYS A 305 -14.49 -14.75 1.17
C LYS A 305 -13.19 -15.14 0.43
N PHE A 306 -12.81 -14.29 -0.53
CA PHE A 306 -11.65 -14.43 -1.40
C PHE A 306 -10.72 -13.23 -1.28
N ASP A 307 -9.46 -13.48 -1.57
CA ASP A 307 -8.51 -12.48 -2.05
C ASP A 307 -8.58 -12.44 -3.58
N MET A 308 -8.92 -11.31 -4.17
CA MET A 308 -9.11 -11.20 -5.62
C MET A 308 -7.87 -10.74 -6.39
N LEU A 309 -6.69 -11.20 -5.99
CA LEU A 309 -5.45 -10.96 -6.75
C LEU A 309 -5.25 -11.95 -7.90
N GLY A 310 -4.97 -11.42 -9.09
CA GLY A 310 -4.39 -12.15 -10.21
C GLY A 310 -3.09 -11.51 -10.70
N ILE A 311 -1.98 -12.21 -10.46
CA ILE A 311 -0.61 -11.71 -10.71
C ILE A 311 -0.32 -11.49 -12.22
N ASN A 312 -1.11 -12.07 -13.12
CA ASN A 312 -0.87 -11.98 -14.57
C ASN A 312 -2.10 -11.65 -15.42
N TRP A 313 -3.33 -11.75 -14.89
CA TRP A 313 -4.55 -11.75 -15.71
C TRP A 313 -5.75 -11.14 -14.98
N GLY A 314 -5.51 -10.12 -14.14
CA GLY A 314 -6.54 -9.34 -13.44
C GLY A 314 -6.15 -9.03 -11.99
N GLY A 315 -6.28 -7.79 -11.53
CA GLY A 315 -5.77 -7.37 -10.22
C GLY A 315 -4.51 -6.51 -10.36
N ASP A 316 -3.36 -7.11 -10.71
CA ASP A 316 -2.10 -6.36 -10.89
C ASP A 316 -2.15 -5.44 -12.13
N LEU A 317 -2.07 -4.12 -11.92
CA LEU A 317 -2.02 -3.12 -12.98
C LEU A 317 -0.63 -2.47 -13.09
N THR A 318 0.01 -2.65 -14.24
CA THR A 318 1.32 -2.06 -14.57
C THR A 318 1.21 -0.64 -15.13
N GLY A 319 2.32 0.12 -15.11
CA GLY A 319 2.46 1.37 -15.86
C GLY A 319 2.05 2.65 -15.12
N TYR A 320 1.33 2.53 -13.99
CA TYR A 320 0.92 3.68 -13.17
C TYR A 320 1.69 3.82 -11.86
N GLY A 321 2.38 2.76 -11.41
CA GLY A 321 3.04 2.72 -10.10
C GLY A 321 4.12 3.79 -9.91
N THR A 322 4.98 4.02 -10.91
CA THR A 322 6.00 5.08 -10.84
C THR A 322 5.38 6.45 -10.61
N ARG A 323 4.31 6.76 -11.35
CA ARG A 323 3.65 8.06 -11.21
C ARG A 323 2.94 8.18 -9.87
N TRP A 324 2.28 7.11 -9.39
CA TRP A 324 1.70 7.06 -8.05
C TRP A 324 2.71 7.46 -6.97
N VAL A 325 3.89 6.84 -6.99
CA VAL A 325 4.92 7.08 -5.98
C VAL A 325 5.33 8.54 -5.98
N LEU A 326 5.55 9.15 -7.15
CA LEU A 326 6.03 10.53 -7.29
C LEU A 326 4.94 11.60 -7.19
N ALA A 327 3.67 11.23 -7.33
CA ALA A 327 2.53 12.12 -7.31
C ALA A 327 2.33 12.78 -5.94
N ASP A 328 1.78 13.99 -5.96
CA ASP A 328 1.17 14.60 -4.78
C ASP A 328 -0.20 13.96 -4.47
N TRP A 329 -0.84 14.43 -3.40
CA TRP A 329 -2.10 13.86 -2.94
C TRP A 329 -3.24 13.98 -3.98
N GLU A 330 -3.40 15.15 -4.60
CA GLU A 330 -4.47 15.41 -5.56
C GLU A 330 -4.35 14.51 -6.79
N GLU A 331 -3.13 14.34 -7.29
CA GLU A 331 -2.87 13.44 -8.39
C GLU A 331 -3.02 11.97 -7.99
N ARG A 332 -2.63 11.57 -6.77
CA ARG A 332 -2.88 10.21 -6.28
C ARG A 332 -4.36 9.87 -6.23
N VAL A 333 -5.22 10.80 -5.81
CA VAL A 333 -6.67 10.63 -5.86
C VAL A 333 -7.17 10.37 -7.29
N ALA A 334 -6.55 10.99 -8.30
CA ALA A 334 -6.88 10.72 -9.71
C ALA A 334 -6.38 9.34 -10.18
N ILE A 335 -5.14 8.99 -9.84
CA ILE A 335 -4.54 7.68 -10.20
C ILE A 335 -5.24 6.53 -9.48
N GLU A 336 -5.65 6.71 -8.23
CA GLU A 336 -6.37 5.72 -7.44
C GLU A 336 -7.64 5.24 -8.14
N LYS A 337 -8.37 6.15 -8.80
CA LYS A 337 -9.57 5.82 -9.58
C LYS A 337 -9.26 4.86 -10.73
N ILE A 338 -8.07 4.94 -11.32
CA ILE A 338 -7.65 4.05 -12.40
C ILE A 338 -7.50 2.62 -11.86
N PHE A 339 -6.77 2.44 -10.76
CA PHE A 339 -6.64 1.14 -10.09
C PHE A 339 -8.00 0.61 -9.63
N ARG A 340 -8.79 1.44 -8.92
CA ARG A 340 -10.12 1.05 -8.44
C ARG A 340 -11.03 0.57 -9.56
N ASN A 341 -11.07 1.27 -10.68
CA ASN A 341 -11.90 0.89 -11.83
C ASN A 341 -11.36 -0.39 -12.50
N TYR A 342 -10.04 -0.58 -12.57
CA TYR A 342 -9.44 -1.80 -13.09
C TYR A 342 -9.83 -3.02 -12.24
N ASP A 343 -9.64 -2.94 -10.92
CA ASP A 343 -9.96 -4.06 -10.03
C ASP A 343 -11.49 -4.33 -9.95
N LEU A 344 -12.33 -3.29 -9.96
CA LEU A 344 -13.78 -3.49 -10.07
C LEU A 344 -14.19 -4.09 -11.42
N GLY A 345 -13.47 -3.75 -12.50
CA GLY A 345 -13.64 -4.37 -13.80
C GLY A 345 -13.30 -5.85 -13.75
N TRP A 346 -12.29 -6.24 -12.98
CA TRP A 346 -11.94 -7.63 -12.76
C TRP A 346 -13.07 -8.40 -12.05
N LEU A 347 -13.69 -7.83 -11.01
CA LEU A 347 -14.87 -8.43 -10.38
C LEU A 347 -16.07 -8.49 -11.34
N TYR A 348 -16.30 -7.45 -12.15
CA TYR A 348 -17.35 -7.46 -13.16
C TYR A 348 -17.15 -8.62 -14.15
N TYR A 349 -15.93 -8.79 -14.68
CA TYR A 349 -15.59 -9.91 -15.56
C TYR A 349 -15.92 -11.26 -14.91
N ILE A 350 -15.52 -11.46 -13.65
CA ILE A 350 -15.78 -12.71 -12.89
C ILE A 350 -17.29 -13.01 -12.84
N GLN A 351 -18.11 -11.99 -12.62
CA GLN A 351 -19.56 -12.09 -12.50
C GLN A 351 -20.27 -12.33 -13.84
N THR A 352 -19.67 -11.92 -14.96
CA THR A 352 -20.27 -11.99 -16.29
C THR A 352 -19.61 -13.07 -17.14
N GLU A 353 -18.49 -12.76 -17.78
CA GLU A 353 -17.79 -13.60 -18.75
C GLU A 353 -16.99 -14.73 -18.08
N GLY A 354 -16.54 -14.51 -16.84
CA GLY A 354 -15.90 -15.51 -16.00
C GLY A 354 -16.86 -16.57 -15.44
N GLY A 355 -18.17 -16.38 -15.58
CA GLY A 355 -19.17 -17.41 -15.23
C GLY A 355 -19.29 -17.70 -13.73
N SER A 356 -18.98 -16.75 -12.85
CA SER A 356 -19.19 -16.86 -11.40
C SER A 356 -20.09 -15.73 -10.86
N PRO A 357 -21.36 -15.67 -11.30
CA PRO A 357 -22.29 -14.60 -10.94
C PRO A 357 -22.70 -14.59 -9.46
N ASN A 358 -22.32 -15.63 -8.72
CA ASN A 358 -22.50 -15.78 -7.28
C ASN A 358 -21.46 -15.01 -6.43
N ILE A 359 -20.41 -14.49 -7.05
CA ILE A 359 -19.34 -13.76 -6.37
C ILE A 359 -19.65 -12.26 -6.38
N GLY A 360 -19.63 -11.63 -5.22
CA GLY A 360 -19.87 -10.20 -5.05
C GLY A 360 -18.82 -9.50 -4.21
N LEU A 361 -18.99 -8.18 -4.06
CA LEU A 361 -18.37 -7.49 -2.94
C LEU A 361 -19.02 -8.01 -1.64
N PRO A 362 -18.25 -8.21 -0.56
CA PRO A 362 -18.78 -8.64 0.74
C PRO A 362 -19.69 -7.56 1.34
N ASP A 363 -20.74 -8.00 2.02
CA ASP A 363 -21.77 -7.17 2.66
C ASP A 363 -21.36 -6.58 4.01
N ASP A 364 -20.24 -7.05 4.53
CA ASP A 364 -19.73 -6.78 5.88
C ASP A 364 -18.30 -6.22 5.89
N GLU A 365 -17.64 -6.09 4.74
CA GLU A 365 -16.36 -5.38 4.63
C GLU A 365 -16.56 -3.99 4.04
N PHE A 366 -15.82 -3.01 4.55
CA PHE A 366 -15.73 -1.66 3.98
C PHE A 366 -17.10 -1.02 3.72
N THR A 367 -18.05 -1.22 4.65
CA THR A 367 -19.46 -0.84 4.48
C THR A 367 -19.66 0.68 4.36
N ASP A 368 -18.68 1.46 4.82
CA ASP A 368 -18.57 2.92 4.69
C ASP A 368 -17.80 3.38 3.43
N ASN A 369 -17.29 2.45 2.62
CA ASN A 369 -16.53 2.73 1.39
C ASN A 369 -17.04 1.91 0.19
N ASN A 370 -18.36 1.74 0.10
CA ASN A 370 -19.03 0.98 -0.97
C ASN A 370 -18.52 -0.46 -1.11
N ASN A 371 -18.15 -1.09 0.00
CA ASN A 371 -17.60 -2.44 0.07
C ASN A 371 -16.27 -2.64 -0.68
N VAL A 372 -15.51 -1.56 -0.89
CA VAL A 372 -14.17 -1.57 -1.52
C VAL A 372 -13.09 -1.27 -0.49
N PRO A 373 -11.92 -1.93 -0.52
CA PRO A 373 -10.83 -1.65 0.41
C PRO A 373 -10.37 -0.19 0.43
N TYR A 374 -9.81 0.25 1.56
CA TYR A 374 -9.40 1.65 1.77
C TYR A 374 -8.02 2.00 1.19
N ARG A 375 -7.17 1.00 0.97
CA ARG A 375 -5.77 1.21 0.58
C ARG A 375 -5.45 0.49 -0.73
N LEU A 376 -4.78 1.20 -1.63
CA LEU A 376 -4.04 0.58 -2.71
C LEU A 376 -2.90 -0.25 -2.13
N TYR A 377 -2.68 -1.44 -2.69
CA TYR A 377 -1.51 -2.26 -2.40
C TYR A 377 -0.34 -1.76 -3.25
N VAL A 378 0.51 -0.96 -2.61
CA VAL A 378 1.74 -0.39 -3.18
C VAL A 378 2.88 -1.37 -2.93
N ARG A 379 3.40 -2.00 -3.99
CA ARG A 379 4.50 -2.97 -3.90
C ARG A 379 5.86 -2.33 -3.65
N GLN A 380 6.08 -1.15 -4.21
CA GLN A 380 7.38 -0.48 -4.18
C GLN A 380 7.20 1.04 -4.16
N GLY A 381 7.48 1.65 -3.01
CA GLY A 381 7.60 3.09 -2.85
C GLY A 381 9.01 3.62 -3.08
N ARG A 382 9.34 4.76 -2.46
CA ARG A 382 10.69 5.34 -2.51
C ARG A 382 11.64 4.57 -1.59
N ARG A 383 12.83 4.23 -2.10
CA ARG A 383 13.91 3.62 -1.31
C ARG A 383 14.90 4.70 -0.91
N ILE A 384 14.88 5.12 0.35
CA ILE A 384 15.79 6.13 0.89
C ILE A 384 17.24 5.65 0.79
N HIS A 385 18.15 6.56 0.43
CA HIS A 385 19.59 6.28 0.45
C HIS A 385 20.08 6.28 1.90
N GLY A 386 20.13 5.08 2.48
CA GLY A 386 20.68 4.86 3.81
C GLY A 386 22.20 4.77 3.83
N ARG A 387 22.75 4.39 4.99
CA ARG A 387 24.19 4.02 5.11
C ARG A 387 24.53 2.76 4.31
N TYR A 388 23.52 1.93 4.05
CA TYR A 388 23.62 0.68 3.32
C TYR A 388 22.30 0.45 2.58
N THR A 389 22.39 -0.01 1.33
CA THR A 389 21.25 -0.44 0.53
C THR A 389 21.37 -1.95 0.35
N LEU A 390 20.35 -2.68 0.80
CA LEU A 390 20.26 -4.13 0.59
C LEU A 390 20.25 -4.43 -0.91
N ASN A 391 21.07 -5.37 -1.35
CA ASN A 391 21.07 -5.85 -2.73
C ASN A 391 20.81 -7.36 -2.81
N GLU A 392 20.67 -7.89 -4.03
CA GLU A 392 20.39 -9.31 -4.23
C GLU A 392 21.42 -10.22 -3.53
N SER A 393 22.71 -9.89 -3.56
CA SER A 393 23.76 -10.69 -2.93
C SER A 393 23.61 -10.82 -1.41
N ASP A 394 22.90 -9.91 -0.75
CA ASP A 394 22.62 -9.98 0.69
C ASP A 394 21.59 -11.05 1.05
N ILE A 395 20.75 -11.46 0.10
CA ILE A 395 19.64 -12.38 0.33
C ILE A 395 19.77 -13.67 -0.50
N HIS A 396 20.55 -13.66 -1.58
CA HIS A 396 20.76 -14.81 -2.45
C HIS A 396 21.97 -15.64 -2.00
N LYS A 397 21.68 -16.75 -1.29
CA LYS A 397 22.68 -17.67 -0.71
C LYS A 397 23.80 -18.11 -1.67
N ASP A 398 23.49 -18.29 -2.95
CA ASP A 398 24.45 -18.82 -3.92
C ASP A 398 25.34 -17.75 -4.56
N LEU A 399 25.03 -16.45 -4.44
CA LEU A 399 25.84 -15.40 -5.06
C LEU A 399 27.12 -15.10 -4.28
N ARG A 400 27.05 -15.11 -2.94
CA ARG A 400 28.23 -14.89 -2.09
C ARG A 400 29.04 -16.15 -1.82
N GLY A 401 28.49 -17.34 -2.12
CA GLY A 401 29.18 -18.62 -1.99
C GLY A 401 29.61 -18.99 -0.56
N ASN A 402 29.08 -18.31 0.47
CA ASN A 402 29.57 -18.41 1.85
C ASN A 402 28.54 -18.97 2.86
N GLY A 403 27.41 -19.51 2.40
CA GLY A 403 26.47 -20.22 3.26
C GLY A 403 25.01 -20.18 2.80
N LEU A 404 24.11 -20.71 3.64
CA LEU A 404 22.66 -20.77 3.36
C LEU A 404 21.87 -19.52 3.81
N ARG A 405 22.56 -18.48 4.30
CA ARG A 405 21.96 -17.24 4.83
C ARG A 405 22.74 -16.02 4.38
N GLY A 406 22.06 -14.88 4.31
CA GLY A 406 22.69 -13.57 4.12
C GLY A 406 23.71 -13.21 5.21
N PRO A 407 24.55 -12.19 5.00
CA PRO A 407 25.50 -11.71 5.99
C PRO A 407 24.76 -11.31 7.27
N LEU A 408 25.32 -11.69 8.43
CA LEU A 408 24.83 -11.16 9.70
C LEU A 408 25.28 -9.70 9.83
N ASN A 409 24.31 -8.80 9.91
CA ASN A 409 24.56 -7.43 10.28
C ASN A 409 24.17 -7.22 11.75
N SER A 410 25.15 -6.88 12.59
CA SER A 410 24.92 -6.66 14.04
C SER A 410 24.02 -5.45 14.33
N GLU A 411 23.82 -4.57 13.35
CA GLU A 411 22.92 -3.42 13.44
C GLU A 411 21.52 -3.72 12.90
N SER A 412 21.23 -4.95 12.46
CA SER A 412 19.89 -5.35 11.99
C SER A 412 18.85 -5.19 13.10
N VAL A 413 17.81 -4.41 12.83
CA VAL A 413 16.64 -4.22 13.72
C VAL A 413 15.43 -5.06 13.30
N ALA A 414 15.52 -5.76 12.16
CA ALA A 414 14.51 -6.67 11.64
C ALA A 414 15.17 -7.81 10.86
N ILE A 415 14.49 -8.96 10.81
CA ILE A 415 14.86 -10.13 10.02
C ILE A 415 13.61 -10.59 9.27
N GLY A 416 13.76 -10.88 7.98
CA GLY A 416 12.70 -11.43 7.13
C GLY A 416 13.13 -12.76 6.53
N VAL A 417 12.17 -13.64 6.26
CA VAL A 417 12.39 -14.88 5.53
C VAL A 417 11.43 -14.89 4.34
N TYR A 418 11.84 -14.21 3.28
CA TYR A 418 11.08 -14.10 2.04
C TYR A 418 12.04 -14.08 0.85
N GLY A 419 11.60 -14.62 -0.29
CA GLY A 419 12.36 -14.55 -1.53
C GLY A 419 12.30 -13.14 -2.15
N ILE A 420 13.07 -12.93 -3.22
CA ILE A 420 12.87 -11.76 -4.07
C ILE A 420 11.54 -11.92 -4.78
N ASP A 421 10.60 -11.03 -4.47
CA ASP A 421 9.29 -10.99 -5.09
C ASP A 421 9.25 -9.87 -6.14
N SER A 422 9.40 -10.27 -7.41
CA SER A 422 9.44 -9.37 -8.55
C SER A 422 8.28 -9.65 -9.51
N HIS A 423 7.51 -8.60 -9.78
CA HIS A 423 6.35 -8.58 -10.66
C HIS A 423 6.61 -7.78 -11.94
N ASN A 424 5.69 -7.92 -12.89
CA ASN A 424 5.73 -7.18 -14.15
C ASN A 424 5.70 -5.67 -13.87
N VAL A 425 6.50 -4.91 -14.63
CA VAL A 425 6.53 -3.44 -14.61
C VAL A 425 5.81 -2.82 -15.82
N GLN A 426 5.58 -3.62 -16.87
CA GLN A 426 4.89 -3.23 -18.10
C GLN A 426 4.14 -4.44 -18.67
N ALA A 427 3.05 -4.18 -19.39
CA ALA A 427 2.39 -5.20 -20.19
C ALA A 427 3.31 -5.70 -21.33
N PRO A 428 3.12 -6.94 -21.81
CA PRO A 428 3.77 -7.40 -23.03
C PRO A 428 3.42 -6.45 -24.18
N THR A 429 4.44 -5.95 -24.88
CA THR A 429 4.30 -5.10 -26.08
C THR A 429 3.90 -5.91 -27.29
#